data_AF-A0A1H8MF30-F1
#
_entry.id   AF-A0A1H8MF30-F1
#
_cell.length_a   1.000
_cell.length_b   1.000
_cell.length_c   1.000
_cell.angle_alpha   90.00
_cell.angle_beta   90.00
_cell.angle_gamma   90.00
#
_symmetry.space_group_name_H-M   'P 1'
#
loop_
_entity.id
_entity.type
_entity.pdbx_description
1 polymer ?
#
loop_
_entity_poly.entity_id
_entity_poly.type
_entity_poly.pdbx_seq_one_letter_code
_entity_poly.pdbx_strand_id
1 'polypeptide(L)' 'MVYGDYLLKAGQTDKATEELGIAIDLEPENPTINYNLGLLYLKQKNYEQAKTYAKKAYDLGFPLPGLKNQLKQAGKWDE' A
#
# COMPACT_ATOMS: atom_id res chain seq x y z
N MET A 1 12.51 8.06 -0.63
CA MET A 1 11.17 8.65 -0.44
C MET A 1 10.17 7.65 -1.00
N VAL A 2 9.22 7.18 -0.18
CA VAL A 2 8.23 6.20 -0.65
C VAL A 2 7.25 6.91 -1.57
N TYR A 3 7.08 6.40 -2.80
CA TYR A 3 6.23 7.01 -3.83
C TYR A 3 4.78 7.16 -3.37
N GLY A 4 4.29 6.23 -2.53
CA GLY A 4 2.99 6.32 -1.87
C GLY A 4 2.81 7.62 -1.08
N ASP A 5 3.74 8.02 -0.21
CA ASP A 5 3.59 9.26 0.56
C ASP A 5 3.58 10.52 -0.33
N TYR A 6 4.26 10.49 -1.48
CA TYR A 6 4.28 11.61 -2.43
C TYR A 6 2.93 11.76 -3.15
N LEU A 7 2.38 10.66 -3.68
CA LEU A 7 1.08 10.65 -4.35
C LEU A 7 -0.08 10.93 -3.38
N LEU A 8 0.06 10.51 -2.12
CA LEU A 8 -0.99 10.65 -1.09
C LEU A 8 -1.08 12.07 -0.51
N LYS A 9 -0.03 12.89 -0.56
CA LYS A 9 -0.03 14.24 0.04
C LYS A 9 -0.74 15.30 -0.80
N ALA A 10 -0.98 15.06 -2.08
CA ALA A 10 -1.46 16.08 -3.01
C ALA A 10 -2.97 16.04 -3.31
N GLY A 11 -3.78 15.25 -2.59
CA GLY A 11 -5.19 15.03 -2.97
C GLY A 11 -5.34 14.28 -4.30
N GLN A 12 -4.25 13.68 -4.79
CA GLN A 12 -4.18 12.92 -6.04
C GLN A 12 -4.49 11.44 -5.83
N THR A 13 -5.33 11.12 -4.84
CA THR A 13 -5.72 9.74 -4.49
C THR A 13 -6.28 9.00 -5.71
N ASP A 14 -7.04 9.69 -6.56
CA ASP A 14 -7.60 9.11 -7.78
C ASP A 14 -6.50 8.77 -8.81
N LYS A 15 -5.56 9.69 -9.04
CA LYS A 15 -4.41 9.43 -9.92
C LYS A 15 -3.51 8.32 -9.39
N ALA A 16 -3.31 8.28 -8.07
CA ALA A 16 -2.55 7.21 -7.42
C ALA A 16 -3.22 5.85 -7.66
N THR A 17 -4.55 5.80 -7.68
CA THR A 17 -5.31 4.58 -7.96
C THR A 17 -5.13 4.13 -9.40
N GLU A 18 -5.20 5.05 -10.37
CA GLU A 18 -5.01 4.74 -11.79
C GLU A 18 -3.58 4.28 -12.10
N GLU A 19 -2.58 5.04 -11.66
CA GLU A 19 -1.16 4.73 -11.87
C GLU A 19 -0.77 3.41 -11.20
N LEU A 20 -1.20 3.17 -9.95
CA LEU A 20 -0.92 1.92 -9.26
C LEU A 20 -1.70 0.75 -9.84
N GLY A 21 -2.88 0.99 -10.44
CA GLY A 21 -3.65 -0.01 -11.16
C GLY A 21 -2.89 -0.52 -12.40
N ILE A 22 -2.39 0.40 -13.23
CA ILE A 22 -1.55 0.04 -14.38
C ILE A 22 -0.27 -0.65 -13.90
N ALA A 23 0.36 -0.11 -12.85
CA ALA A 23 1.62 -0.65 -12.36
C ALA A 23 1.47 -2.08 -11.80
N ILE A 24 0.37 -2.38 -11.09
CA ILE A 24 0.15 -3.74 -10.56
C ILE A 24 -0.21 -4.74 -11.67
N ASP A 25 -0.84 -4.29 -12.76
CA ASP A 25 -1.08 -5.12 -13.94
C ASP A 25 0.23 -5.46 -14.68
N LEU A 26 1.18 -4.52 -14.73
CA LEU A 26 2.49 -4.72 -15.36
C LEU A 26 3.45 -5.54 -14.49
N GLU A 27 3.50 -5.26 -13.19
CA GLU A 27 4.43 -5.88 -12.25
C GLU A 27 3.71 -6.33 -10.97
N PRO A 28 2.88 -7.40 -11.03
CA PRO A 28 2.06 -7.85 -9.90
C PRO A 28 2.87 -8.31 -8.68
N GLU A 29 4.14 -8.66 -8.88
CA GLU A 29 5.07 -9.14 -7.85
C GLU A 29 6.08 -8.09 -7.42
N ASN A 30 5.89 -6.82 -7.80
CA ASN A 30 6.76 -5.76 -7.30
C ASN A 30 6.40 -5.40 -5.85
N PRO A 31 7.31 -5.56 -4.88
CA PRO A 31 7.03 -5.28 -3.47
C PRO A 31 6.67 -3.82 -3.21
N THR A 32 7.23 -2.89 -4.00
CA THR A 32 6.99 -1.45 -3.85
C THR A 32 5.57 -1.07 -4.29
N ILE A 33 5.08 -1.65 -5.38
CA ILE A 33 3.72 -1.39 -5.89
C ILE A 33 2.69 -1.92 -4.89
N ASN A 34 2.88 -3.16 -4.42
CA ASN A 34 2.03 -3.76 -3.39
C ASN A 34 2.03 -2.91 -2.10
N TYR A 35 3.17 -2.38 -1.66
CA TYR A 35 3.22 -1.50 -0.49
C TYR A 35 2.44 -0.20 -0.71
N ASN A 36 2.61 0.45 -1.87
CA ASN A 36 1.91 1.69 -2.19
C ASN A 36 0.39 1.50 -2.31
N LEU A 37 -0.07 0.40 -2.91
CA LEU A 37 -1.49 0.03 -2.92
C LEU A 37 -2.02 -0.18 -1.50
N GLY A 38 -1.26 -0.87 -0.65
CA GLY A 38 -1.66 -1.07 0.73
C GLY A 38 -1.79 0.26 1.51
N LEU A 39 -0.87 1.21 1.31
CA LEU A 39 -0.97 2.56 1.86
C LEU A 39 -2.19 3.33 1.31
N LEU A 40 -2.47 3.22 0.02
CA LEU A 40 -3.62 3.85 -0.62
C LEU A 40 -4.94 3.37 0.00
N TYR A 41 -5.12 2.05 0.09
CA TYR A 41 -6.32 1.46 0.69
C TYR A 41 -6.45 1.79 2.18
N LEU A 42 -5.33 1.85 2.92
CA LEU A 42 -5.32 2.29 4.33
C LEU A 42 -5.90 3.70 4.46
N LYS A 43 -5.51 4.62 3.58
CA LYS A 43 -6.00 6.01 3.57
C LYS A 43 -7.48 6.09 3.20
N GLN A 44 -7.94 5.24 2.29
CA GLN A 44 -9.36 5.07 1.96
C GLN A 44 -10.16 4.36 3.07
N LYS A 45 -9.53 4.00 4.19
CA LYS A 45 -10.10 3.19 5.30
C LYS A 45 -10.57 1.79 4.85
N ASN A 46 -10.12 1.33 3.68
CA ASN A 46 -10.31 -0.03 3.22
C ASN A 46 -9.22 -0.93 3.80
N TYR A 47 -9.38 -1.27 5.08
CA TYR A 47 -8.38 -2.01 5.83
C TYR A 47 -8.14 -3.43 5.34
N GLU A 48 -9.16 -4.08 4.75
CA GLU A 48 -9.07 -5.44 4.21
C GLU A 48 -8.11 -5.49 3.01
N GLN A 49 -8.31 -4.60 2.04
CA GLN A 49 -7.41 -4.48 0.89
C GLN A 49 -6.02 -4.01 1.33
N ALA A 50 -5.96 -3.04 2.25
CA ALA A 50 -4.69 -2.55 2.80
C ALA A 50 -3.85 -3.68 3.39
N LYS A 51 -4.47 -4.56 4.21
CA LYS A 51 -3.82 -5.74 4.81
C LYS A 51 -3.37 -6.74 3.74
N THR A 52 -4.19 -6.98 2.73
CA THR A 52 -3.88 -7.91 1.62
C THR A 52 -2.62 -7.49 0.88
N TYR A 53 -2.58 -6.25 0.40
CA TYR A 53 -1.44 -5.72 -0.34
C TYR A 53 -0.21 -5.52 0.54
N ALA A 54 -0.40 -5.13 1.80
CA ALA A 54 0.68 -5.07 2.78
C ALA A 54 1.36 -6.44 2.98
N LYS A 55 0.58 -7.51 3.20
CA LYS A 55 1.13 -8.86 3.34
C LYS A 55 1.95 -9.26 2.11
N LYS A 56 1.38 -9.08 0.92
CA LYS A 56 2.08 -9.39 -0.33
C LYS A 56 3.39 -8.61 -0.47
N ALA A 57 3.39 -7.32 -0.14
CA ALA A 57 4.62 -6.51 -0.14
C ALA A 57 5.70 -7.08 0.79
N TYR A 58 5.31 -7.49 2.01
CA TYR A 58 6.24 -8.06 2.99
C TYR A 58 6.73 -9.45 2.62
N ASP A 59 5.86 -10.29 2.06
CA ASP A 59 6.23 -11.62 1.55
C ASP A 59 7.25 -11.51 0.41
N LEU A 60 7.14 -10.45 -0.40
CA LEU A 60 8.08 -10.08 -1.46
C LEU A 60 9.34 -9.34 -0.96
N GLY A 61 9.52 -9.21 0.36
CA GLY A 61 10.73 -8.66 0.97
C GLY A 61 10.76 -7.13 1.08
N PHE A 62 9.62 -6.44 1.05
CA PHE A 62 9.60 -4.98 1.22
C PHE A 62 10.17 -4.58 2.60
N PRO A 63 11.15 -3.66 2.67
CA PRO A 63 11.94 -3.46 3.88
C PRO A 63 11.28 -2.56 4.94
N LEU A 64 10.22 -1.82 4.61
CA LEU A 64 9.67 -0.78 5.51
C LEU A 64 8.45 -1.27 6.31
N PRO A 65 8.51 -1.30 7.65
CA PRO A 65 7.39 -1.75 8.49
C PRO A 65 6.28 -0.69 8.65
N GLY A 66 6.37 0.46 7.97
CA GLY A 66 5.49 1.61 8.17
C GLY A 66 4.00 1.26 8.03
N LEU A 67 3.64 0.62 6.92
CA LEU A 67 2.27 0.18 6.65
C LEU A 67 1.76 -0.84 7.68
N LYS A 68 2.57 -1.85 8.03
CA LYS A 68 2.26 -2.80 9.11
C LYS A 68 1.99 -2.08 10.43
N ASN A 69 2.82 -1.12 10.80
CA ASN A 69 2.66 -0.34 12.02
C ASN A 69 1.38 0.50 12.01
N GLN A 70 1.01 1.06 10.86
CA GLN A 70 -0.25 1.81 10.73
C GLN A 70 -1.48 0.90 10.83
N LEU A 71 -1.44 -0.28 10.19
CA LEU A 71 -2.51 -1.27 10.30
C LEU A 71 -2.64 -1.81 11.73
N LYS A 72 -1.53 -2.04 12.42
CA LYS A 72 -1.51 -2.46 13.83
C LYS A 72 -2.11 -1.38 14.75
N GLN A 73 -1.75 -0.12 14.56
CA GLN A 73 -2.35 1.01 15.28
C GLN A 73 -3.86 1.15 15.04
N ALA A 74 -4.34 0.79 13.84
CA ALA A 74 -5.76 0.74 13.53
C ALA A 74 -6.48 -0.50 14.09
N GLY A 75 -5.76 -1.45 14.71
CA GLY A 75 -6.32 -2.73 15.15
C GLY A 75 -6.72 -3.64 13.99
N LYS A 76 -6.07 -3.50 12.83
CA LYS A 76 -6.37 -4.20 11.56
C LYS A 76 -5.20 -5.06 11.07
N TRP A 77 -4.21 -5.30 11.93
CA TRP A 77 -3.12 -6.21 11.66
C TRP A 77 -3.13 -7.31 12.71
N ASP A 78 -3.48 -8.51 12.26
CA ASP A 78 -3.36 -9.75 13.03
C ASP A 78 -2.10 -10.45 12.52
N GLU A 79 -1.19 -10.75 13.44
CA GLU A 79 0.08 -11.45 13.20
C GLU A 79 -0.15 -12.87 12.67
#